data_AF-A0A955E512-F1
#
_entry.id   AF-A0A955E512-F1
#
_cell.length_a   1.000
_cell.length_b   1.000
_cell.length_c   1.000
_cell.angle_alpha   90.00
_cell.angle_beta   90.00
_cell.angle_gamma   90.00
#
_symmetry.space_group_name_H-M   'P 1'
#
loop_
_entity.id
_entity.type
_entity.pdbx_description
1 polymer ?
#
loop_
_entity_poly.entity_id
_entity_poly.type
_entity_poly.pdbx_seq_one_letter_code
_entity_poly.pdbx_strand_id
1 'polypeptide(L)'
;GAGQMAWTKTVFVVDEDVDVHDLTAVLSAVCRNCKPSRDIERVYGALDILDHAAPRLGSGMKLGFDATRKVAGEDIDGGEIDGLSTLPSPSDRAQAVAWAKTIPGVLDASAPELTPGWLFIRADRGHGEPEVVMLGQRILDEFVEEPTELRFVVVLGRDVDIHNHHEALFHWVANWDASRDAVWDHGPYGSRVLFDSTPKTAGDARNSQPVRAWPAVLDGESIGFLG
;
A
#
# COMPACT_ATOMS: atom_id res chain seq x y z
N GLY A 1 2.09 -21.98 14.58
CA GLY A 1 2.27 -20.62 15.14
C GLY A 1 3.29 -19.85 14.33
N ALA A 2 4.56 -19.86 14.74
CA ALA A 2 5.62 -19.05 14.14
C ALA A 2 5.89 -19.30 12.64
N GLY A 3 5.71 -20.53 12.14
CA GLY A 3 5.93 -20.85 10.72
C GLY A 3 4.96 -20.18 9.74
N GLN A 4 3.74 -19.83 10.19
CA GLN A 4 2.77 -19.08 9.37
C GLN A 4 3.10 -17.58 9.34
N MET A 5 3.71 -17.05 10.42
CA MET A 5 4.18 -15.66 10.45
C MET A 5 5.34 -15.41 9.49
N ALA A 6 6.10 -16.45 9.11
CA ALA A 6 7.14 -16.36 8.10
C ALA A 6 6.60 -15.96 6.72
N TRP A 7 5.28 -16.07 6.47
CA TRP A 7 4.64 -15.64 5.22
C TRP A 7 3.91 -14.31 5.32
N THR A 8 3.83 -13.71 6.52
CA THR A 8 3.27 -12.37 6.70
C THR A 8 4.02 -11.38 5.82
N LYS A 9 3.26 -10.70 4.94
CA LYS A 9 3.78 -9.71 3.99
C LYS A 9 3.88 -8.32 4.60
N THR A 10 2.94 -8.00 5.49
CA THR A 10 2.83 -6.69 6.12
C THR A 10 2.56 -6.84 7.61
N VAL A 11 3.30 -6.09 8.43
CA VAL A 11 3.05 -5.97 9.86
C VAL A 11 2.98 -4.51 10.26
N PHE A 12 2.03 -4.17 11.11
CA PHE A 12 1.92 -2.87 11.76
C PHE A 12 2.22 -3.09 13.24
N VAL A 13 3.17 -2.32 13.77
CA VAL A 13 3.52 -2.32 15.20
C VAL A 13 2.97 -1.05 15.81
N VAL A 14 2.13 -1.19 16.84
CA VAL A 14 1.45 -0.09 17.52
C VAL A 14 1.64 -0.21 19.03
N ASP A 15 1.42 0.89 19.74
CA ASP A 15 1.40 0.91 21.21
C ASP A 15 0.25 0.06 21.79
N GLU A 16 0.38 -0.30 23.07
CA GLU A 16 -0.56 -1.15 23.82
C GLU A 16 -1.99 -0.58 23.92
N ASP A 17 -2.15 0.74 23.80
CA ASP A 17 -3.43 1.43 23.88
C ASP A 17 -4.15 1.54 22.52
N VAL A 18 -3.56 1.01 21.44
CA VAL A 18 -4.19 0.93 20.13
C VAL A 18 -4.87 -0.43 19.96
N ASP A 19 -6.20 -0.43 19.81
CA ASP A 19 -6.93 -1.66 19.51
C ASP A 19 -6.61 -2.16 18.09
N VAL A 20 -5.90 -3.28 18.01
CA VAL A 20 -5.51 -3.92 16.75
C VAL A 20 -6.68 -4.51 15.96
N HIS A 21 -7.87 -4.63 16.57
CA HIS A 21 -9.09 -5.02 15.90
C HIS A 21 -9.86 -3.84 15.29
N ASP A 22 -9.54 -2.60 15.69
CA ASP A 22 -10.02 -1.39 15.05
C ASP A 22 -8.98 -0.88 14.04
N LEU A 23 -9.24 -1.19 12.77
CA LEU A 23 -8.35 -0.78 11.69
C LEU A 23 -8.22 0.75 11.58
N THR A 24 -9.28 1.50 11.90
CA THR A 24 -9.20 2.96 11.89
C THR A 24 -8.24 3.45 12.95
N ALA A 25 -8.25 2.85 14.14
CA ALA A 25 -7.29 3.16 15.21
C ALA A 25 -5.84 2.87 14.78
N VAL A 26 -5.60 1.72 14.15
CA VAL A 26 -4.26 1.34 13.63
C VAL A 26 -3.79 2.32 12.57
N LEU A 27 -4.59 2.60 11.53
CA LEU A 27 -4.22 3.55 10.47
C LEU A 27 -4.00 4.97 11.00
N SER A 28 -4.77 5.36 12.02
CA SER A 28 -4.61 6.64 12.72
C SER A 28 -3.30 6.71 13.53
N ALA A 29 -2.89 5.61 14.17
CA ALA A 29 -1.58 5.50 14.82
C ALA A 29 -0.44 5.63 13.81
N VAL A 30 -0.53 4.93 12.67
CA VAL A 30 0.44 5.03 11.57
C VAL A 30 0.56 6.49 11.10
N CYS A 31 -0.53 7.23 10.96
CA CYS A 31 -0.47 8.65 10.62
C CYS A 31 0.36 9.48 11.61
N ARG A 32 0.17 9.27 12.90
CA ARG A 32 0.80 10.11 13.94
C ARG A 32 2.27 9.80 14.11
N ASN A 33 2.61 8.51 14.02
CA ASN A 33 3.87 7.99 14.54
C ASN A 33 4.83 7.47 13.45
N CYS A 34 4.34 7.12 12.26
CA CYS A 34 5.13 6.53 11.19
C CYS A 34 5.48 7.55 10.10
N LYS A 35 6.78 7.83 9.91
CA LYS A 35 7.36 8.54 8.78
C LYS A 35 7.96 7.53 7.79
N PRO A 36 7.51 7.49 6.52
CA PRO A 36 7.93 6.45 5.58
C PRO A 36 9.45 6.27 5.37
N SER A 37 10.23 7.35 5.44
CA SER A 37 11.69 7.33 5.25
C SER A 37 12.45 6.63 6.38
N ARG A 38 11.79 6.41 7.52
CA ARG A 38 12.43 6.01 8.77
C ARG A 38 11.76 4.80 9.39
N ASP A 39 10.43 4.83 9.48
CA ASP A 39 9.64 3.89 10.26
C ASP A 39 9.06 2.75 9.42
N ILE A 40 9.52 2.59 8.16
CA ILE A 40 9.14 1.47 7.31
C ILE A 40 10.36 0.61 7.01
N GLU A 41 10.37 -0.59 7.60
CA GLU A 41 11.37 -1.61 7.35
C GLU A 41 11.02 -2.42 6.10
N ARG A 42 12.01 -2.64 5.23
CA ARG A 42 11.84 -3.30 3.93
C ARG A 42 12.71 -4.54 3.88
N VAL A 43 12.08 -5.71 3.81
CA VAL A 43 12.80 -6.98 3.78
C VAL A 43 12.37 -7.80 2.58
N TYR A 44 13.32 -8.31 1.81
CA TYR A 44 13.04 -9.32 0.79
C TYR A 44 13.06 -10.71 1.44
N GLY A 45 12.00 -11.49 1.28
CA GLY A 45 11.90 -12.78 1.97
C GLY A 45 10.81 -13.70 1.44
N ALA A 46 10.56 -14.78 2.18
CA ALA A 46 9.56 -15.79 1.83
C ALA A 46 8.14 -15.23 1.97
N LEU A 47 7.31 -15.46 0.95
CA LEU A 47 5.88 -15.14 0.94
C LEU A 47 5.05 -16.40 0.79
N ASP A 48 3.75 -16.28 1.04
CA ASP A 48 2.81 -17.35 0.76
C ASP A 48 2.84 -17.71 -0.74
N ILE A 49 2.74 -19.00 -1.08
CA ILE A 49 2.73 -19.46 -2.47
C ILE A 49 1.46 -19.00 -3.23
N LEU A 50 0.40 -18.72 -2.49
CA LEU A 50 -0.88 -18.20 -2.98
C LEU A 50 -0.88 -16.67 -3.11
N ASP A 51 0.17 -15.97 -2.65
CA ASP A 51 0.30 -14.54 -2.90
C ASP A 51 0.41 -14.29 -4.41
N HIS A 52 -0.64 -13.74 -5.00
CA HIS A 52 -0.72 -13.46 -6.43
C HIS A 52 0.06 -12.20 -6.81
N ALA A 53 0.24 -11.27 -5.86
CA ALA A 53 0.99 -10.04 -6.10
C ALA A 53 2.51 -10.26 -6.05
N ALA A 54 2.98 -11.32 -5.39
CA ALA A 54 4.39 -11.70 -5.33
C ALA A 54 5.00 -11.81 -6.75
N PRO A 55 6.17 -11.18 -7.00
CA PRO A 55 6.81 -11.21 -8.31
C PRO A 55 7.35 -12.61 -8.64
N ARG A 56 7.75 -13.39 -7.64
CA ARG A 56 8.25 -14.76 -7.79
C ARG A 56 7.49 -15.69 -6.87
N LEU A 57 7.43 -16.97 -7.23
CA LEU A 57 6.75 -17.98 -6.43
C LEU A 57 7.36 -18.03 -5.02
N GLY A 58 6.54 -17.71 -4.01
CA GLY A 58 6.92 -17.77 -2.60
C GLY A 58 8.00 -16.77 -2.16
N SER A 59 8.27 -15.70 -2.92
CA SER A 59 9.19 -14.65 -2.46
C SER A 59 8.88 -13.27 -3.03
N GLY A 60 9.16 -12.25 -2.24
CA GLY A 60 8.91 -10.86 -2.58
C GLY A 60 9.28 -9.91 -1.45
N MET A 61 8.88 -8.65 -1.59
CA MET A 61 9.13 -7.60 -0.61
C MET A 61 8.05 -7.63 0.49
N LYS A 62 8.52 -7.50 1.74
CA LYS A 62 7.72 -7.36 2.94
C LYS A 62 7.91 -5.97 3.53
N LEU A 63 6.88 -5.48 4.21
CA LEU A 63 6.94 -4.20 4.93
C LEU A 63 6.58 -4.36 6.41
N GLY A 64 7.40 -3.78 7.27
CA GLY A 64 7.07 -3.53 8.67
C GLY A 64 6.86 -2.04 8.89
N PHE A 65 5.72 -1.65 9.43
CA PHE A 65 5.41 -0.28 9.80
C PHE A 65 5.55 -0.12 11.30
N ASP A 66 6.48 0.72 11.74
CA ASP A 66 6.58 1.15 13.12
C ASP A 66 5.70 2.38 13.34
N ALA A 67 4.56 2.17 14.00
CA ALA A 67 3.62 3.19 14.40
C ALA A 67 3.61 3.41 15.92
N THR A 68 4.69 3.06 16.61
CA THR A 68 4.85 3.30 18.05
C THR A 68 5.20 4.76 18.33
N ARG A 69 4.73 5.28 19.47
CA ARG A 69 5.09 6.61 19.95
C ARG A 69 6.60 6.70 20.14
N LYS A 70 7.17 7.75 19.57
CA LYS A 70 8.59 8.03 19.67
C LYS A 70 8.96 8.49 21.07
N VAL A 71 10.04 7.93 21.62
CA VAL A 71 10.47 8.18 23.00
C VAL A 71 11.76 8.98 23.04
N ALA A 72 11.97 9.74 24.11
CA ALA A 72 13.18 10.52 24.29
C ALA A 72 14.44 9.62 24.26
N GLY A 73 15.41 9.99 23.42
CA GLY A 73 16.62 9.21 23.20
C GLY A 73 16.48 8.02 22.25
N GLU A 74 15.32 7.81 21.62
CA GLU A 74 15.22 6.93 20.45
C GLU A 74 16.06 7.52 19.32
N ASP A 75 16.88 6.69 18.68
CA ASP A 75 17.70 7.09 17.55
C ASP A 75 17.59 6.10 16.38
N ILE A 76 17.78 6.61 15.17
CA ILE A 76 18.06 5.81 13.99
C ILE A 76 19.34 6.34 13.38
N ASP A 77 20.32 5.43 13.22
CA ASP A 77 21.66 5.72 12.72
C ASP A 77 22.37 6.90 13.45
N GLY A 78 22.09 7.06 14.75
CA GLY A 78 22.67 8.10 15.60
C GLY A 78 22.01 9.48 15.49
N GLY A 79 20.88 9.60 14.78
CA GLY A 79 20.03 10.79 14.77
C GLY A 79 18.87 10.64 15.76
N GLU A 80 18.76 11.54 16.73
CA GLU A 80 17.66 11.55 17.70
C GLU A 80 16.30 11.75 17.00
N ILE A 81 15.33 10.97 17.43
CA ILE A 81 13.97 10.97 16.93
C ILE A 81 13.07 11.56 18.00
N ASP A 82 12.67 12.82 17.82
CA ASP A 82 11.63 13.44 18.63
C ASP A 82 10.44 13.87 17.77
N GLY A 83 9.26 13.85 18.38
CA GLY A 83 8.08 14.56 17.92
C GLY A 83 7.07 13.73 17.13
N LEU A 84 5.80 14.08 17.34
CA LEU A 84 4.67 13.67 16.50
C LEU A 84 4.87 14.17 15.07
N SER A 85 4.44 13.38 14.09
CA SER A 85 4.37 13.88 12.72
C SER A 85 3.25 14.90 12.60
N THR A 86 3.53 16.04 11.95
CA THR A 86 2.47 16.98 11.54
C THR A 86 1.43 16.23 10.73
N LEU A 87 0.15 16.39 11.09
CA LEU A 87 -0.95 15.75 10.38
C LEU A 87 -1.48 16.71 9.31
N PRO A 88 -1.81 16.20 8.10
CA PRO A 88 -2.43 17.00 7.05
C PRO A 88 -3.67 17.74 7.53
N SER A 89 -3.74 19.04 7.23
CA SER A 89 -4.91 19.86 7.55
C SER A 89 -6.15 19.43 6.74
N PRO A 90 -7.39 19.76 7.17
CA PRO A 90 -8.58 19.49 6.36
C PRO A 90 -8.51 20.09 4.95
N SER A 91 -7.87 21.26 4.79
CA SER A 91 -7.69 21.90 3.49
C SER A 91 -6.73 21.13 2.59
N ASP A 92 -5.59 20.67 3.15
CA ASP A 92 -4.61 19.86 2.41
C ASP A 92 -5.24 18.56 1.92
N ARG A 93 -5.98 17.87 2.79
CA ARG A 93 -6.72 16.66 2.41
C ARG A 93 -7.75 16.90 1.32
N ALA A 94 -8.54 17.97 1.43
CA ALA A 94 -9.54 18.31 0.43
C ALA A 94 -8.90 18.66 -0.93
N GLN A 95 -7.77 19.36 -0.91
CA GLN A 95 -7.01 19.69 -2.12
C GLN A 95 -6.47 18.42 -2.79
N ALA A 96 -5.81 17.54 -2.05
CA ALA A 96 -5.27 16.30 -2.60
C ALA A 96 -6.36 15.39 -3.19
N VAL A 97 -7.53 15.30 -2.54
CA VAL A 97 -8.69 14.58 -3.09
C VAL A 97 -9.18 15.23 -4.39
N ALA A 98 -9.28 16.56 -4.43
CA ALA A 98 -9.69 17.28 -5.63
C ALA A 98 -8.69 17.08 -6.77
N TRP A 99 -7.39 17.13 -6.49
CA TRP A 99 -6.33 16.90 -7.47
C TRP A 99 -6.36 15.47 -8.01
N ALA A 100 -6.42 14.47 -7.14
CA ALA A 100 -6.46 13.06 -7.53
C ALA A 100 -7.62 12.78 -8.50
N LYS A 101 -8.77 13.43 -8.31
CA LYS A 101 -9.94 13.30 -9.21
C LYS A 101 -9.76 13.93 -10.59
N THR A 102 -8.72 14.73 -10.81
CA THR A 102 -8.39 15.29 -12.13
C THR A 102 -7.52 14.35 -12.96
N ILE A 103 -6.86 13.39 -12.32
CA ILE A 103 -5.96 12.42 -12.97
C ILE A 103 -6.78 11.45 -13.84
N PRO A 104 -6.44 11.28 -15.14
CA PRO A 104 -7.14 10.35 -16.01
C PRO A 104 -7.19 8.91 -15.48
N GLY A 105 -8.39 8.33 -15.46
CA GLY A 105 -8.63 6.97 -14.96
C GLY A 105 -8.84 6.87 -13.45
N VAL A 106 -8.86 7.98 -12.71
CA VAL A 106 -9.37 8.02 -11.33
C VAL A 106 -10.90 8.13 -11.34
N LEU A 107 -11.57 7.23 -10.62
CA LEU A 107 -13.02 7.20 -10.45
C LEU A 107 -13.48 7.95 -9.19
N ASP A 108 -12.72 7.84 -8.11
CA ASP A 108 -12.97 8.55 -6.84
C ASP A 108 -11.68 8.62 -6.02
N ALA A 109 -11.67 9.50 -5.01
CA ALA A 109 -10.57 9.61 -4.05
C ALA A 109 -11.10 10.03 -2.67
N SER A 110 -10.45 9.56 -1.61
CA SER A 110 -10.85 9.77 -0.21
C SER A 110 -9.64 9.98 0.68
N ALA A 111 -9.69 11.02 1.51
CA ALA A 111 -8.70 11.31 2.57
C ALA A 111 -9.45 11.47 3.91
N PRO A 112 -9.74 10.36 4.61
CA PRO A 112 -10.64 10.36 5.76
C PRO A 112 -10.10 11.17 6.95
N GLU A 113 -11.00 11.83 7.69
CA GLU A 113 -10.64 12.66 8.85
C GLU A 113 -9.99 11.85 9.99
N LEU A 114 -10.46 10.62 10.20
CA LEU A 114 -9.95 9.74 11.26
C LEU A 114 -8.54 9.20 10.96
N THR A 115 -8.12 9.24 9.70
CA THR A 115 -6.84 8.72 9.20
C THR A 115 -6.16 9.75 8.29
N PRO A 116 -5.86 10.97 8.79
CA PRO A 116 -5.63 12.16 7.96
C PRO A 116 -4.34 12.14 7.13
N GLY A 117 -3.46 11.16 7.32
CA GLY A 117 -2.25 10.95 6.51
C GLY A 117 -2.42 9.98 5.34
N TRP A 118 -3.61 9.40 5.16
CA TRP A 118 -3.93 8.45 4.10
C TRP A 118 -4.74 9.08 2.98
N LEU A 119 -4.38 8.78 1.75
CA LEU A 119 -5.18 9.04 0.54
C LEU A 119 -5.46 7.72 -0.16
N PHE A 120 -6.73 7.37 -0.27
CA PHE A 120 -7.22 6.22 -1.03
C PHE A 120 -7.76 6.70 -2.37
N ILE A 121 -7.26 6.16 -3.47
CA ILE A 121 -7.65 6.50 -4.84
C ILE A 121 -8.26 5.27 -5.48
N ARG A 122 -9.48 5.38 -6.00
CA ARG A 122 -10.13 4.31 -6.77
C ARG A 122 -9.87 4.52 -8.24
N ALA A 123 -9.13 3.61 -8.86
CA ALA A 123 -8.82 3.67 -10.29
C ALA A 123 -9.80 2.82 -11.11
N ASP A 124 -9.99 3.21 -12.37
CA ASP A 124 -10.80 2.50 -13.36
C ASP A 124 -10.06 1.26 -13.89
N ARG A 125 -9.81 0.29 -13.01
CA ARG A 125 -9.04 -0.90 -13.32
C ARG A 125 -9.52 -2.13 -12.57
N GLY A 126 -9.84 -3.17 -13.32
CA GLY A 126 -10.24 -4.50 -12.85
C GLY A 126 -9.22 -5.59 -13.19
N HIS A 127 -9.60 -6.85 -12.91
CA HIS A 127 -8.78 -8.02 -13.22
C HIS A 127 -8.79 -8.33 -14.72
N GLY A 128 -7.61 -8.65 -15.28
CA GLY A 128 -7.52 -9.16 -16.65
C GLY A 128 -7.74 -8.13 -17.76
N GLU A 129 -7.43 -6.86 -17.48
CA GLU A 129 -7.60 -5.72 -18.41
C GLU A 129 -6.23 -5.23 -18.95
N PRO A 130 -5.58 -5.95 -19.90
CA PRO A 130 -4.26 -5.56 -20.44
C PRO A 130 -4.26 -4.25 -21.23
N GLU A 131 -5.41 -3.76 -21.66
CA GLU A 131 -5.59 -2.50 -22.38
C GLU A 131 -5.38 -1.26 -21.50
N VAL A 132 -5.55 -1.39 -20.18
CA VAL A 132 -5.29 -0.32 -19.18
C VAL A 132 -4.04 -0.59 -18.34
N VAL A 133 -3.11 -1.36 -18.89
CA VAL A 133 -1.79 -1.64 -18.28
C VAL A 133 -1.12 -0.36 -17.78
N MET A 134 -0.40 -0.46 -16.67
CA MET A 134 0.29 0.62 -15.97
C MET A 134 -0.60 1.77 -15.47
N LEU A 135 -1.94 1.66 -15.49
CA LEU A 135 -2.80 2.77 -15.04
C LEU A 135 -2.49 3.21 -13.60
N GLY A 136 -2.39 2.25 -12.66
CA GLY A 136 -2.05 2.57 -11.27
C GLY A 136 -0.72 3.29 -11.14
N GLN A 137 0.33 2.83 -11.84
CA GLN A 137 1.63 3.50 -11.86
C GLN A 137 1.55 4.92 -12.44
N ARG A 138 0.84 5.13 -13.56
CA ARG A 138 0.67 6.47 -14.15
C ARG A 138 -0.02 7.43 -13.19
N ILE A 139 -1.03 6.96 -12.46
CA ILE A 139 -1.70 7.77 -11.42
C ILE A 139 -0.69 8.18 -10.34
N LEU A 140 0.18 7.27 -9.91
CA LEU A 140 1.23 7.60 -8.94
C LEU A 140 2.25 8.60 -9.49
N ASP A 141 2.66 8.44 -10.74
CA ASP A 141 3.63 9.33 -11.40
C ASP A 141 3.06 10.75 -11.55
N GLU A 142 1.75 10.91 -11.75
CA GLU A 142 1.10 12.22 -11.73
C GLU A 142 0.95 12.77 -10.30
N PHE A 143 0.66 11.91 -9.32
CA PHE A 143 0.44 12.34 -7.93
C PHE A 143 1.74 12.68 -7.18
N VAL A 144 2.89 12.12 -7.58
CA VAL A 144 4.17 12.44 -6.93
C VAL A 144 4.52 13.93 -7.04
N GLU A 145 3.99 14.64 -8.02
CA GLU A 145 4.20 16.08 -8.18
C GLU A 145 3.25 16.93 -7.32
N GLU A 146 2.24 16.32 -6.67
CA GLU A 146 1.26 17.08 -5.88
C GLU A 146 1.87 17.59 -4.56
N PRO A 147 1.82 18.92 -4.29
CA PRO A 147 2.28 19.50 -3.03
C PRO A 147 1.32 19.22 -1.88
N THR A 148 1.39 18.02 -1.30
CA THR A 148 0.57 17.60 -0.16
C THR A 148 1.39 16.93 0.94
N GLU A 149 0.94 17.05 2.20
CA GLU A 149 1.54 16.40 3.36
C GLU A 149 1.00 14.97 3.59
N LEU A 150 0.07 14.50 2.76
CA LEU A 150 -0.43 13.12 2.78
C LEU A 150 0.72 12.14 2.51
N ARG A 151 0.97 11.24 3.48
CA ARG A 151 2.17 10.38 3.50
C ARG A 151 1.96 9.02 2.88
N PHE A 152 0.74 8.51 2.93
CA PHE A 152 0.41 7.16 2.50
C PHE A 152 -0.65 7.24 1.41
N VAL A 153 -0.25 7.06 0.16
CA VAL A 153 -1.16 7.10 -0.99
C VAL A 153 -1.34 5.69 -1.51
N VAL A 154 -2.58 5.27 -1.73
CA VAL A 154 -2.89 3.92 -2.20
C VAL A 154 -3.87 3.99 -3.35
N VAL A 155 -3.45 3.49 -4.52
CA VAL A 155 -4.32 3.34 -5.69
C VAL A 155 -4.91 1.94 -5.70
N LEU A 156 -6.23 1.86 -5.68
CA LEU A 156 -7.05 0.65 -5.51
C LEU A 156 -7.84 0.36 -6.80
N GLY A 157 -8.34 -0.88 -6.93
CA GLY A 157 -9.13 -1.31 -8.09
C GLY A 157 -10.55 -0.71 -8.12
N ARG A 158 -11.20 -0.83 -9.28
CA ARG A 158 -12.53 -0.26 -9.57
C ARG A 158 -13.61 -0.65 -8.56
N ASP A 159 -13.55 -1.89 -8.09
CA ASP A 159 -14.62 -2.51 -7.29
C ASP A 159 -14.44 -2.32 -5.78
N VAL A 160 -13.43 -1.58 -5.33
CA VAL A 160 -13.15 -1.35 -3.90
C VAL A 160 -13.94 -0.15 -3.39
N ASP A 161 -14.65 -0.30 -2.26
CA ASP A 161 -15.15 0.84 -1.49
C ASP A 161 -14.00 1.50 -0.72
N ILE A 162 -13.50 2.61 -1.26
CA ILE A 162 -12.42 3.39 -0.66
C ILE A 162 -12.82 4.16 0.60
N HIS A 163 -14.10 4.15 0.97
CA HIS A 163 -14.60 4.72 2.22
C HIS A 163 -14.72 3.68 3.34
N ASN A 164 -14.49 2.40 3.02
CA ASN A 164 -14.40 1.31 3.96
C ASN A 164 -12.93 0.91 4.18
N HIS A 165 -12.36 1.27 5.34
CA HIS A 165 -10.96 0.99 5.65
C HIS A 165 -10.61 -0.51 5.56
N HIS A 166 -11.52 -1.41 5.92
CA HIS A 166 -11.24 -2.85 5.86
C HIS A 166 -11.08 -3.32 4.42
N GLU A 167 -11.95 -2.89 3.52
CA GLU A 167 -11.88 -3.28 2.12
C GLU A 167 -10.68 -2.63 1.42
N ALA A 168 -10.42 -1.35 1.70
CA ALA A 168 -9.25 -0.63 1.21
C ALA A 168 -7.94 -1.26 1.68
N LEU A 169 -7.78 -1.54 2.99
CA LEU A 169 -6.58 -2.19 3.51
C LEU A 169 -6.42 -3.60 2.94
N PHE A 170 -7.49 -4.42 2.96
CA PHE A 170 -7.42 -5.79 2.46
C PHE A 170 -6.98 -5.80 0.98
N HIS A 171 -7.63 -4.99 0.16
CA HIS A 171 -7.29 -4.89 -1.26
C HIS A 171 -5.88 -4.36 -1.46
N TRP A 172 -5.47 -3.34 -0.70
CA TRP A 172 -4.09 -2.86 -0.71
C TRP A 172 -3.16 -4.00 -0.43
N VAL A 173 -3.18 -4.60 0.77
CA VAL A 173 -2.15 -5.54 1.21
C VAL A 173 -2.12 -6.84 0.40
N ALA A 174 -3.19 -7.16 -0.33
CA ALA A 174 -3.27 -8.31 -1.23
C ALA A 174 -2.71 -8.05 -2.64
N ASN A 175 -2.70 -6.81 -3.15
CA ASN A 175 -2.47 -6.53 -4.59
C ASN A 175 -1.19 -5.74 -4.93
N TRP A 176 -0.19 -5.75 -4.04
CA TRP A 176 1.09 -5.06 -4.25
C TRP A 176 2.29 -5.94 -3.88
N ASP A 177 3.45 -5.67 -4.46
CA ASP A 177 4.76 -6.01 -3.90
C ASP A 177 5.67 -4.77 -4.02
N ALA A 178 6.29 -4.27 -2.95
CA ALA A 178 6.92 -2.92 -2.98
C ALA A 178 8.18 -2.88 -3.82
N SER A 179 8.78 -4.03 -4.14
CA SER A 179 9.89 -4.03 -5.09
C SER A 179 9.41 -3.64 -6.50
N ARG A 180 8.13 -3.85 -6.80
CA ARG A 180 7.49 -3.51 -8.08
C ARG A 180 6.58 -2.29 -7.96
N ASP A 181 5.74 -2.24 -6.93
CA ASP A 181 4.52 -1.45 -6.90
C ASP A 181 4.51 -0.29 -5.90
N ALA A 182 5.61 -0.05 -5.18
CA ALA A 182 5.74 1.10 -4.30
C ALA A 182 6.65 2.17 -4.92
N VAL A 183 6.23 3.42 -4.81
CA VAL A 183 7.05 4.61 -5.08
C VAL A 183 7.45 5.20 -3.72
N TRP A 184 8.76 5.24 -3.49
CA TRP A 184 9.36 5.85 -2.30
C TRP A 184 9.73 7.28 -2.62
N ASP A 185 8.92 8.22 -2.14
CA ASP A 185 9.11 9.61 -2.45
C ASP A 185 9.69 10.36 -1.24
N HIS A 186 10.88 10.90 -1.45
CA HIS A 186 11.59 11.76 -0.49
C HIS A 186 11.81 13.15 -1.09
N GLY A 187 10.88 13.58 -1.92
CA GLY A 187 10.87 14.86 -2.59
C GLY A 187 10.60 16.06 -1.67
N PRO A 188 10.36 17.24 -2.25
CA PRO A 188 10.26 18.50 -1.51
C PRO A 188 9.04 18.57 -0.57
N TYR A 189 8.05 17.70 -0.77
CA TYR A 189 6.79 17.67 0.00
C TYR A 189 6.82 16.73 1.20
N GLY A 190 8.01 16.21 1.53
CA GLY A 190 8.24 15.34 2.68
C GLY A 190 8.38 13.87 2.30
N SER A 191 8.48 13.02 3.32
CA SER A 191 8.60 11.58 3.10
C SER A 191 7.23 10.96 2.89
N ARG A 192 7.00 10.42 1.71
CA ARG A 192 5.77 9.74 1.31
C ARG A 192 6.09 8.34 0.78
N VAL A 193 5.10 7.47 0.85
CA VAL A 193 5.11 6.19 0.16
C VAL A 193 3.79 6.02 -0.56
N LEU A 194 3.87 5.67 -1.84
CA LEU A 194 2.71 5.51 -2.69
C LEU A 194 2.65 4.09 -3.21
N PHE A 195 1.48 3.46 -3.21
CA PHE A 195 1.29 2.06 -3.59
C PHE A 195 0.30 1.93 -4.75
N ASP A 196 0.74 1.30 -5.83
CA ASP A 196 -0.16 0.83 -6.87
C ASP A 196 -0.65 -0.56 -6.45
N SER A 197 -1.87 -0.61 -5.97
CA SER A 197 -2.53 -1.84 -5.54
C SER A 197 -3.63 -2.25 -6.51
N THR A 198 -3.65 -1.73 -7.73
CA THR A 198 -4.61 -2.15 -8.75
C THR A 198 -4.38 -3.60 -9.19
N PRO A 199 -5.40 -4.35 -9.66
CA PRO A 199 -5.18 -5.69 -10.21
C PRO A 199 -4.19 -5.69 -11.37
N LYS A 200 -3.20 -6.58 -11.31
CA LYS A 200 -2.04 -6.57 -12.22
C LYS A 200 -2.23 -7.50 -13.42
N THR A 201 -1.60 -7.13 -14.53
CA THR A 201 -1.42 -7.92 -15.75
C THR A 201 0.07 -8.08 -16.05
N ALA A 202 0.44 -8.97 -16.98
CA ALA A 202 1.85 -9.20 -17.31
C ALA A 202 2.61 -7.93 -17.72
N GLY A 203 1.92 -6.95 -18.34
CA GLY A 203 2.52 -5.71 -18.80
C GLY A 203 2.82 -4.70 -17.69
N ASP A 204 2.40 -4.94 -16.44
CA ASP A 204 2.73 -4.08 -15.29
C ASP A 204 4.08 -4.41 -14.63
N ALA A 205 4.84 -5.31 -15.25
CA ALA A 205 6.20 -5.62 -14.85
C ALA A 205 7.05 -4.34 -14.90
N ARG A 206 7.72 -4.04 -13.78
CA ARG A 206 8.57 -2.85 -13.63
C ARG A 206 9.60 -3.08 -12.54
N ASN A 207 10.61 -2.21 -12.45
CA ASN A 207 11.73 -2.33 -11.51
C ASN A 207 12.43 -3.71 -11.59
N SER A 208 12.49 -4.31 -12.78
CA SER A 208 12.98 -5.67 -13.01
C SER A 208 12.23 -6.78 -12.24
N GLN A 209 11.00 -6.50 -11.81
CA GLN A 209 10.10 -7.43 -11.15
C GLN A 209 8.94 -7.78 -12.09
N PRO A 210 8.71 -9.07 -12.37
CA PRO A 210 7.60 -9.48 -13.21
C PRO A 210 6.27 -9.39 -12.45
N VAL A 211 5.17 -9.49 -13.19
CA VAL A 211 3.86 -9.86 -12.64
C VAL A 211 3.68 -11.36 -12.86
N ARG A 212 3.42 -12.10 -11.78
CA ARG A 212 3.18 -13.53 -11.85
C ARG A 212 1.84 -13.79 -12.52
N ALA A 213 1.79 -14.77 -13.40
CA ALA A 213 0.50 -15.28 -13.87
C ALA A 213 -0.27 -15.87 -12.68
N TRP A 214 -1.58 -15.60 -12.61
CA TRP A 214 -2.44 -16.31 -11.68
C TRP A 214 -2.25 -17.82 -11.86
N PRO A 215 -2.22 -18.62 -10.77
CA PRO A 215 -2.29 -20.08 -10.91
C PRO A 215 -3.47 -20.43 -11.81
N ALA A 216 -3.29 -21.37 -12.73
CA ALA A 216 -4.38 -21.83 -13.57
C ALA A 216 -5.56 -22.23 -12.67
N VAL A 217 -6.73 -21.64 -12.89
CA VAL A 217 -7.96 -22.15 -12.29
C VAL A 217 -8.11 -23.57 -12.82
N LEU A 218 -8.13 -24.55 -11.91
CA LEU A 218 -8.38 -25.92 -12.30
C LEU A 218 -9.88 -26.02 -12.61
N ASP A 219 -10.22 -25.83 -13.87
CA ASP A 219 -11.57 -26.06 -14.34
C ASP A 219 -11.87 -27.55 -14.16
N GLY A 220 -13.00 -27.87 -13.52
CA GLY A 220 -13.38 -29.24 -13.13
C GLY A 220 -13.53 -30.24 -14.28
N GLU A 221 -13.36 -29.80 -15.52
CA GLU A 221 -13.33 -30.67 -16.72
C GLU A 221 -11.96 -31.32 -16.98
N SER A 222 -10.90 -30.89 -16.30
CA SER A 222 -9.52 -31.39 -16.54
C SER A 222 -9.13 -32.60 -15.68
N ILE A 223 -10.01 -33.09 -14.79
CA ILE A 223 -9.78 -34.32 -14.02
C ILE A 223 -10.30 -35.52 -14.82
N GLY A 224 -9.66 -35.79 -15.96
CA GLY A 224 -9.79 -37.06 -16.65
C GLY A 224 -9.11 -38.15 -15.81
N PHE A 225 -9.89 -38.93 -15.07
CA PHE A 225 -9.43 -40.20 -14.51
C PHE A 225 -8.92 -41.08 -15.67
N LEU A 226 -7.62 -41.29 -15.74
CA LEU A 226 -7.05 -42.42 -16.48
C LEU A 226 -7.56 -43.69 -15.78
N GLY A 227 -8.35 -44.47 -16.52
CA GLY A 227 -8.92 -45.74 -16.08
C GLY A 227 -7.91 -46.88 -15.96
#